data_AF-A0A2V7ZPZ9-F1
#
_entry.id   AF-A0A2V7ZPZ9-F1
#
_cell.length_a   1.000
_cell.length_b   1.000
_cell.length_c   1.000
_cell.angle_alpha   90.00
_cell.angle_beta   90.00
_cell.angle_gamma   90.00
#
_symmetry.space_group_name_H-M   'P 1'
#
loop_
_entity.id
_entity.type
_entity.pdbx_description
1 polymer ?
#
loop_
_entity_poly.entity_id
_entity_poly.type
_entity_poly.pdbx_seq_one_letter_code
_entity_poly.pdbx_strand_id
1 'polypeptide(L)'
;MIAAASIRAVVFLYQHVQEQPVTAQAARSELTAIEARFAGEMPLIDVRDGHEPVVQRTKPATTRDATTLRAVIYDAATARIVRDDLPIAVLRVFKGAGFKYLGELTPLRGDTEFERDRVDLTLDDIRHHAGLVLSHHHDTGSHIIIWVE
;
A
#
# COMPACT_ATOMS: atom_id res chain seq x y z
N MET A 1 -7.06 -30.82 -4.62
CA MET A 1 -6.20 -30.38 -3.50
C MET A 1 -5.96 -28.87 -3.60
N ILE A 2 -6.87 -28.04 -3.10
CA ILE A 2 -6.76 -26.56 -3.22
C ILE A 2 -6.67 -25.89 -1.82
N ALA A 3 -7.01 -26.61 -0.75
CA ALA A 3 -7.10 -26.03 0.60
C ALA A 3 -5.75 -25.76 1.30
N ALA A 4 -4.65 -26.45 0.93
CA ALA A 4 -3.36 -26.29 1.61
C ALA A 4 -2.52 -25.12 1.09
N ALA A 5 -2.68 -24.73 -0.18
CA ALA A 5 -1.94 -23.63 -0.80
C ALA A 5 -2.42 -22.26 -0.30
N SER A 6 -3.74 -22.11 -0.10
CA SER A 6 -4.36 -20.89 0.41
C SER A 6 -4.02 -20.62 1.88
N ILE A 7 -3.98 -21.64 2.75
CA ILE A 7 -3.59 -21.44 4.16
C ILE A 7 -2.12 -21.02 4.28
N ARG A 8 -1.20 -21.66 3.55
CA ARG A 8 0.22 -21.29 3.56
C ARG A 8 0.44 -19.86 3.08
N ALA A 9 -0.26 -19.47 2.02
CA ALA A 9 -0.13 -18.13 1.48
C ALA A 9 -0.73 -17.08 2.44
N VAL A 10 -1.80 -17.39 3.18
CA VAL A 10 -2.38 -16.46 4.17
C VAL A 10 -1.45 -16.30 5.38
N VAL A 11 -0.86 -17.40 5.87
CA VAL A 11 0.17 -17.36 6.91
C VAL A 11 1.40 -16.57 6.44
N PHE A 12 1.77 -16.72 5.16
CA PHE A 12 2.84 -15.93 4.56
C PHE A 12 2.50 -14.44 4.57
N LEU A 13 1.29 -14.01 4.18
CA LEU A 13 0.87 -12.61 4.28
C LEU A 13 1.03 -12.06 5.71
N TYR A 14 0.60 -12.81 6.73
CA TYR A 14 0.77 -12.41 8.13
C TYR A 14 2.22 -12.21 8.56
N GLN A 15 3.18 -12.94 7.97
CA GLN A 15 4.61 -12.75 8.27
C GLN A 15 5.17 -11.46 7.66
N HIS A 16 4.49 -10.90 6.65
CA HIS A 16 4.94 -9.72 5.94
C HIS A 16 4.24 -8.44 6.42
N VAL A 17 3.27 -8.57 7.32
CA VAL A 17 2.61 -7.47 8.02
C VAL A 17 3.28 -7.31 9.39
N GLN A 18 3.96 -6.19 9.60
CA GLN A 18 4.52 -5.83 10.89
C GLN A 18 3.75 -4.66 11.47
N GLU A 19 3.21 -4.85 12.68
CA GLU A 19 2.41 -3.84 13.35
C GLU A 19 3.00 -3.49 14.70
N GLN A 20 3.16 -2.20 14.97
CA GLN A 20 3.79 -1.71 16.18
C GLN A 20 3.08 -0.45 16.70
N PRO A 21 2.82 -0.34 18.02
CA PRO A 21 2.47 0.93 18.64
C PRO A 21 3.64 1.91 18.50
N VAL A 22 3.35 3.13 18.04
CA VAL A 22 4.38 4.17 17.86
C VAL A 22 3.85 5.54 18.25
N THR A 23 4.75 6.45 18.60
CA THR A 23 4.37 7.85 18.77
C THR A 23 4.13 8.49 17.40
N ALA A 24 3.24 9.48 17.35
CA ALA A 24 3.00 10.25 16.12
C ALA A 24 4.30 10.86 15.55
N GLN A 25 5.20 11.32 16.42
CA GLN A 25 6.49 11.87 15.99
C GLN A 25 7.40 10.81 15.35
N ALA A 26 7.44 9.59 15.90
CA ALA A 26 8.21 8.50 15.32
C ALA A 26 7.63 8.06 13.97
N ALA A 27 6.31 7.90 13.88
CA ALA A 27 5.62 7.58 12.63
C ALA A 27 5.88 8.63 11.56
N ARG A 28 5.72 9.92 11.89
CA ARG A 28 6.00 11.04 10.98
C ARG A 28 7.44 11.01 10.49
N SER A 29 8.40 10.77 11.38
CA SER A 29 9.82 10.73 11.01
C SER A 29 10.12 9.62 10.00
N GLU A 30 9.51 8.45 10.19
CA GLU A 30 9.64 7.33 9.26
C GLU A 30 8.97 7.60 7.91
N LEU A 31 7.72 8.06 7.92
CA LEU A 31 6.96 8.36 6.71
C LEU A 31 7.66 9.45 5.88
N THR A 32 8.11 10.53 6.52
CA THR A 32 8.86 11.60 5.84
C THR A 32 10.18 11.09 5.26
N ALA A 33 10.86 10.13 5.92
CA ALA A 33 12.07 9.53 5.37
C ALA A 33 11.77 8.69 4.11
N ILE A 34 10.62 8.02 4.07
CA ILE A 34 10.17 7.27 2.89
C ILE A 34 9.76 8.23 1.77
N GLU A 35 8.95 9.24 2.06
CA GLU A 35 8.54 10.28 1.10
C GLU A 35 9.74 10.97 0.45
N ALA A 36 10.77 11.28 1.23
CA ALA A 36 12.00 11.90 0.73
C ALA A 36 12.71 11.06 -0.34
N ARG A 37 12.54 9.73 -0.35
CA ARG A 37 13.10 8.85 -1.40
C ARG A 37 12.43 9.06 -2.75
N PHE A 38 11.18 9.51 -2.75
CA PHE A 38 10.36 9.71 -3.95
C PHE A 38 10.15 11.20 -4.24
N ALA A 39 10.98 12.08 -3.66
CA ALA A 39 10.86 13.52 -3.85
C ALA A 39 10.95 13.88 -5.34
N GLY A 40 9.90 14.50 -5.88
CA GLY A 40 9.79 14.86 -7.30
C GLY A 40 9.24 13.75 -8.21
N GLU A 41 8.99 12.55 -7.68
CA GLU A 41 8.19 11.54 -8.38
C GLU A 41 6.70 11.88 -8.26
N MET A 42 5.96 11.58 -9.32
CA MET A 42 4.51 11.72 -9.34
C MET A 42 3.90 10.36 -9.01
N PRO A 43 3.05 10.24 -7.98
CA PRO A 43 2.46 8.96 -7.62
C PRO A 43 1.55 8.45 -8.73
N LEU A 44 1.50 7.12 -8.88
CA LEU A 44 0.58 6.44 -9.80
C LEU A 44 -0.89 6.77 -9.48
N ILE A 45 -1.20 6.99 -8.21
CA ILE A 45 -2.51 7.41 -7.72
C ILE A 45 -2.36 8.70 -6.92
N ASP A 46 -3.10 9.71 -7.32
CA ASP A 46 -3.30 10.94 -6.56
C ASP A 46 -4.64 10.83 -5.79
N VAL A 47 -4.58 10.54 -4.49
CA VAL A 47 -5.75 10.52 -3.59
C VAL A 47 -6.00 11.93 -3.08
N ARG A 48 -7.28 12.33 -3.13
CA ARG A 48 -7.74 13.68 -2.78
C ARG A 48 -8.91 13.55 -1.82
N ASP A 49 -8.77 14.10 -0.62
CA ASP A 49 -9.82 14.02 0.41
C ASP A 49 -11.17 14.52 -0.11
N GLY A 50 -12.19 13.67 0.00
CA GLY A 50 -13.55 13.99 -0.44
C GLY A 50 -13.76 14.04 -1.97
N HIS A 51 -12.76 13.65 -2.76
CA HIS A 51 -12.83 13.61 -4.22
C HIS A 51 -12.47 12.23 -4.77
N GLU A 52 -12.84 11.98 -6.02
CA GLU A 52 -12.48 10.73 -6.69
C GLU A 52 -10.94 10.69 -6.92
N PRO A 53 -10.27 9.60 -6.54
CA PRO A 53 -8.84 9.42 -6.77
C PRO A 53 -8.50 9.49 -8.27
N VAL A 54 -7.37 10.12 -8.60
CA VAL A 54 -6.92 10.23 -9.99
C VAL A 54 -5.78 9.23 -10.25
N VAL A 55 -6.05 8.24 -11.08
CA VAL A 55 -5.03 7.28 -11.53
C VAL A 55 -4.22 7.90 -12.68
N GLN A 56 -2.96 8.19 -12.41
CA GLN A 56 -2.01 8.72 -13.36
C GLN A 56 -1.38 7.57 -14.16
N ARG A 57 -2.11 7.07 -15.17
CA ARG A 57 -1.62 6.05 -16.11
C ARG A 57 -0.61 6.63 -17.10
N THR A 58 0.44 7.28 -16.61
CA THR A 58 1.60 7.63 -17.42
C THR A 58 2.51 6.41 -17.57
N LYS A 59 2.96 6.16 -18.80
CA LYS A 59 3.82 5.01 -19.13
C LYS A 59 5.10 5.05 -18.26
N PRO A 60 5.45 3.97 -17.56
CA PRO A 60 6.56 3.98 -16.60
C PRO A 60 7.88 4.28 -17.31
N ALA A 61 8.74 5.05 -16.64
CA ALA A 61 10.09 5.40 -17.12
C ALA A 61 11.08 4.22 -17.01
N THR A 62 10.67 3.11 -16.40
CA THR A 62 11.55 1.97 -16.10
C THR A 62 11.16 0.76 -16.93
N THR A 63 12.16 -0.01 -17.38
CA THR A 63 11.97 -1.26 -18.15
C THR A 63 11.99 -2.50 -17.26
N ARG A 64 11.96 -2.34 -15.93
CA ARG A 64 12.09 -3.45 -14.99
C ARG A 64 10.78 -3.64 -14.23
N ASP A 65 10.26 -4.86 -14.32
CA ASP A 65 9.06 -5.23 -13.57
C ASP A 65 9.32 -5.17 -12.07
N ALA A 66 8.41 -4.53 -11.33
CA ALA A 66 8.44 -4.60 -9.87
C ALA A 66 8.17 -6.02 -9.39
N THR A 67 8.80 -6.37 -8.28
CA THR A 67 8.72 -7.69 -7.65
C THR A 67 8.00 -7.64 -6.31
N THR A 68 8.04 -6.50 -5.64
CA THR A 68 7.51 -6.30 -4.29
C THR A 68 6.68 -5.03 -4.22
N LEU A 69 5.53 -5.12 -3.56
CA LEU A 69 4.73 -3.99 -3.12
C LEU A 69 5.02 -3.73 -1.64
N ARG A 70 5.41 -2.51 -1.33
CA ARG A 70 5.62 -2.07 0.05
C ARG A 70 4.57 -1.05 0.43
N ALA A 71 4.12 -1.12 1.68
CA ALA A 71 3.27 -0.09 2.26
C ALA A 71 3.67 0.20 3.70
N VAL A 72 3.55 1.47 4.09
CA VAL A 72 3.63 1.91 5.48
C VAL A 72 2.41 2.76 5.78
N ILE A 73 1.67 2.37 6.81
CA ILE A 73 0.39 2.98 7.19
C ILE A 73 0.48 3.36 8.66
N TYR A 74 0.34 4.63 8.97
CA TYR A 74 0.12 5.13 10.31
C TYR A 74 -1.36 5.44 10.51
N ASP A 75 -1.95 4.81 11.53
CA ASP A 75 -3.30 5.09 12.01
C ASP A 75 -3.22 5.94 13.28
N ALA A 76 -3.68 7.19 13.17
CA ALA A 76 -3.67 8.14 14.27
C ALA A 76 -4.70 7.78 15.36
N ALA A 77 -5.81 7.14 15.00
CA ALA A 77 -6.86 6.77 15.95
C ALA A 77 -6.38 5.68 16.92
N THR A 78 -5.53 4.76 16.46
CA THR A 78 -4.97 3.69 17.29
C THR A 78 -3.51 3.91 17.70
N ALA A 79 -2.85 4.94 17.18
CA ALA A 79 -1.41 5.22 17.36
C ALA A 79 -0.52 4.02 16.98
N ARG A 80 -0.83 3.40 15.83
CA ARG A 80 -0.11 2.23 15.33
C ARG A 80 0.43 2.48 13.94
N ILE A 81 1.59 1.90 13.67
CA ILE A 81 2.13 1.80 12.33
C ILE A 81 2.10 0.35 11.87
N VAL A 82 1.68 0.17 10.63
CA VAL A 82 1.64 -1.10 9.91
C VAL A 82 2.62 -1.00 8.75
N ARG A 83 3.43 -2.03 8.56
CA ARG A 83 4.39 -2.12 7.47
C ARG A 83 4.16 -3.44 6.74
N ASP A 84 3.92 -3.33 5.45
CA ASP A 84 3.64 -4.47 4.58
C ASP A 84 4.75 -4.61 3.55
N ASP A 85 5.24 -5.84 3.36
CA ASP A 85 6.18 -6.22 2.31
C ASP A 85 5.59 -7.38 1.51
N LEU A 86 4.85 -7.09 0.45
CA LEU A 86 4.06 -8.09 -0.26
C LEU A 86 4.70 -8.42 -1.62
N PRO A 87 5.23 -9.64 -1.80
CA PRO A 87 5.68 -10.08 -3.11
C PRO A 87 4.52 -10.07 -4.12
N ILE A 88 4.71 -9.45 -5.28
CA ILE A 88 3.68 -9.35 -6.33
C ILE A 88 3.25 -10.73 -6.86
N ALA A 89 4.15 -11.73 -6.79
CA ALA A 89 3.80 -13.12 -7.08
C ALA A 89 2.71 -13.67 -6.15
N VAL A 90 2.74 -13.30 -4.86
CA VAL A 90 1.72 -13.71 -3.88
C VAL A 90 0.41 -12.97 -4.15
N LEU A 91 0.46 -11.67 -4.46
CA LEU A 91 -0.72 -10.89 -4.85
C LEU A 91 -1.44 -11.50 -6.07
N ARG A 92 -0.68 -11.95 -7.09
CA ARG A 92 -1.23 -12.66 -8.26
C ARG A 92 -2.03 -13.90 -7.89
N VAL A 93 -1.55 -14.69 -6.92
CA VAL A 93 -2.24 -15.92 -6.49
C VAL A 93 -3.54 -15.60 -5.76
N PHE A 94 -3.59 -14.51 -4.99
CA PHE A 94 -4.75 -14.15 -4.18
C PHE A 94 -5.83 -13.35 -4.91
N LYS A 95 -5.42 -12.47 -5.83
CA LYS A 95 -6.29 -11.42 -6.38
C LYS A 95 -6.55 -11.57 -7.88
N GLY A 96 -5.97 -12.59 -8.54
CA GLY A 96 -6.25 -12.87 -9.95
C GLY A 96 -5.86 -11.70 -10.86
N ALA A 97 -6.84 -10.96 -11.40
CA ALA A 97 -6.66 -9.89 -12.39
C ALA A 97 -6.62 -8.46 -11.81
N GLY A 98 -6.94 -8.25 -10.53
CA GLY A 98 -6.93 -6.91 -9.92
C GLY A 98 -7.17 -6.96 -8.41
N PHE A 99 -6.67 -5.97 -7.67
CA PHE A 99 -6.81 -5.92 -6.22
C PHE A 99 -7.21 -4.53 -5.72
N LYS A 100 -8.21 -4.45 -4.84
CA LYS A 100 -8.62 -3.17 -4.25
C LYS A 100 -7.69 -2.85 -3.09
N TYR A 101 -6.61 -2.11 -3.35
CA TYR A 101 -5.61 -1.82 -2.32
C TYR A 101 -5.96 -0.55 -1.57
N LEU A 102 -6.85 -0.71 -0.61
CA LEU A 102 -6.95 0.15 0.57
C LEU A 102 -7.95 -0.43 1.59
N GLY A 103 -8.73 -1.46 1.22
CA GLY A 103 -9.55 -2.26 2.14
C GLY A 103 -9.23 -3.76 2.19
N GLU A 104 -8.61 -4.34 1.15
CA GLU A 104 -8.47 -5.80 1.06
C GLU A 104 -7.06 -6.34 1.36
N LEU A 105 -6.04 -5.49 1.52
CA LEU A 105 -4.72 -5.90 2.05
C LEU A 105 -4.43 -5.32 3.45
N THR A 106 -5.31 -4.43 3.91
CA THR A 106 -5.62 -4.08 5.30
C THR A 106 -6.71 -4.94 5.99
N PRO A 107 -7.14 -6.15 5.51
CA PRO A 107 -8.41 -6.78 5.86
C PRO A 107 -8.44 -7.35 7.30
N LEU A 108 -7.48 -6.97 8.14
CA LEU A 108 -7.34 -7.48 9.49
C LEU A 108 -7.80 -6.52 10.57
N ARG A 109 -8.08 -5.23 10.29
CA ARG A 109 -8.39 -4.27 11.36
C ARG A 109 -9.37 -3.15 10.98
N GLY A 110 -10.66 -3.49 10.96
CA GLY A 110 -11.79 -2.55 11.12
C GLY A 110 -11.92 -1.43 10.10
N ASP A 111 -12.93 -0.58 10.28
CA ASP A 111 -13.12 0.68 9.54
C ASP A 111 -11.87 1.58 9.75
N THR A 112 -10.87 1.45 8.88
CA THR A 112 -9.77 2.43 8.86
C THR A 112 -10.28 3.73 8.26
N GLU A 113 -9.79 4.88 8.70
CA GLU A 113 -10.20 6.20 8.16
C GLU A 113 -10.07 6.29 6.62
N PHE A 114 -9.21 5.46 6.04
CA PHE A 114 -8.94 5.36 4.60
C PHE A 114 -9.96 4.53 3.79
N GLU A 115 -11.04 4.04 4.38
CA GLU A 115 -12.04 3.25 3.63
C GLU A 115 -12.69 4.04 2.48
N ARG A 116 -12.74 5.38 2.60
CA ARG A 116 -13.26 6.27 1.55
C ARG A 116 -12.27 6.50 0.42
N ASP A 117 -10.99 6.24 0.67
CA ASP A 117 -9.89 6.45 -0.29
C ASP A 117 -9.58 5.18 -1.09
N ARG A 118 -10.45 4.16 -1.01
CA ARG A 118 -10.27 2.88 -1.70
C ARG A 118 -10.03 3.09 -3.19
N VAL A 119 -8.82 2.74 -3.63
CA VAL A 119 -8.47 2.75 -5.04
C VAL A 119 -8.33 1.33 -5.57
N ASP A 120 -8.96 1.08 -6.70
CA ASP A 120 -8.80 -0.16 -7.45
C ASP A 120 -7.45 -0.12 -8.18
N LEU A 121 -6.47 -0.87 -7.67
CA LEU A 121 -5.19 -1.08 -8.34
C LEU A 121 -5.23 -2.39 -9.11
N THR A 122 -4.90 -2.36 -10.40
CA THR A 122 -4.69 -3.60 -11.12
C THR A 122 -3.26 -4.09 -10.92
N LEU A 123 -3.04 -5.41 -11.01
CA LEU A 123 -1.69 -5.96 -11.02
C LEU A 123 -0.89 -5.45 -12.22
N ASP A 124 -1.57 -5.13 -13.32
CA ASP A 124 -0.93 -4.57 -14.52
C ASP A 124 -0.49 -3.12 -14.34
N ASP A 125 -1.20 -2.32 -13.52
CA ASP A 125 -0.80 -0.96 -13.15
C ASP A 125 0.49 -0.98 -12.31
N ILE A 126 0.63 -1.93 -11.38
CA ILE A 126 1.79 -1.97 -10.48
C ILE A 126 2.98 -2.75 -11.02
N ARG A 127 2.79 -3.80 -11.83
CA ARG A 127 3.91 -4.68 -12.25
C ARG A 127 4.90 -3.98 -13.16
N HIS A 128 4.44 -3.03 -13.97
CA HIS A 128 5.28 -2.29 -14.91
C HIS A 128 5.77 -0.98 -14.31
N HIS A 129 5.27 -0.61 -13.13
CA HIS A 129 5.67 0.58 -12.41
C HIS A 129 6.79 0.23 -11.44
N ALA A 130 7.75 1.13 -11.27
CA ALA A 130 8.72 1.09 -10.17
C ALA A 130 8.77 2.50 -9.59
N GLY A 131 8.60 2.61 -8.28
CA GLY A 131 8.51 3.90 -7.59
C GLY A 131 7.20 4.10 -6.85
N LEU A 132 6.88 5.38 -6.58
CA LEU A 132 5.76 5.76 -5.75
C LEU A 132 4.41 5.37 -6.39
N VAL A 133 3.60 4.61 -5.66
CA VAL A 133 2.24 4.26 -6.08
C VAL A 133 1.25 5.25 -5.50
N LEU A 134 1.35 5.52 -4.20
CA LEU A 134 0.46 6.42 -3.47
C LEU A 134 1.23 7.04 -2.29
N SER A 135 1.01 8.33 -2.04
CA SER A 135 1.26 8.93 -0.73
C SER A 135 0.05 9.77 -0.37
N HIS A 136 -0.51 9.56 0.80
CA HIS A 136 -1.70 10.27 1.24
C HIS A 136 -1.71 10.49 2.75
N HIS A 137 -1.94 11.74 3.14
CA HIS A 137 -2.00 12.18 4.53
C HIS A 137 -3.39 12.77 4.78
N HIS A 138 -4.13 12.17 5.69
CA HIS A 138 -5.47 12.61 6.07
C HIS A 138 -5.38 13.70 7.14
N ASP A 139 -6.38 14.59 7.19
CA ASP A 139 -6.43 15.71 8.15
C ASP A 139 -6.46 15.27 9.63
N THR A 140 -6.88 14.02 9.90
CA THR A 140 -6.87 13.40 11.23
C THR A 140 -5.45 13.03 11.71
N GLY A 141 -4.46 13.08 10.83
CA GLY A 141 -3.06 12.73 11.10
C GLY A 141 -2.68 11.30 10.70
N SER A 142 -3.63 10.50 10.19
CA SER A 142 -3.35 9.21 9.59
C SER A 142 -2.61 9.40 8.25
N HIS A 143 -1.66 8.51 7.94
CA HIS A 143 -0.83 8.65 6.74
C HIS A 143 -0.50 7.28 6.15
N ILE A 144 -0.69 7.14 4.84
CA ILE A 144 -0.32 5.97 4.06
C ILE A 144 0.68 6.34 2.96
N ILE A 145 1.72 5.52 2.81
CA ILE A 145 2.62 5.54 1.66
C ILE A 145 2.80 4.14 1.09
N ILE A 146 2.73 4.02 -0.23
CA ILE A 146 2.82 2.76 -0.97
C ILE A 146 3.75 2.96 -2.15
N TRP A 147 4.64 1.99 -2.37
CA TRP A 147 5.53 1.98 -3.51
C TRP A 147 5.84 0.55 -3.96
N VAL A 148 6.38 0.43 -5.17
CA VAL A 148 6.76 -0.86 -5.75
C VAL A 148 8.22 -0.83 -6.21
N GLU A 149 8.91 -1.95 -6.03
CA GLU A 149 10.33 -2.13 -6.34
C GLU A 149 10.65 -3.53 -6.90
#